data_AF-A0A957S3N4-F1
#
_entry.id   AF-A0A957S3N4-F1
#
_cell.length_a   1.000
_cell.length_b   1.000
_cell.length_c   1.000
_cell.angle_alpha   90.00
_cell.angle_beta   90.00
_cell.angle_gamma   90.00
#
_symmetry.space_group_name_H-M   'P 1'
#
loop_
_entity.id
_entity.type
_entity.pdbx_description
1 polymer ?
#
loop_
_entity_poly.entity_id
_entity_poly.type
_entity_poly.pdbx_seq_one_letter_code
_entity_poly.pdbx_strand_id
1 'polypeptide(L)'
;MTTYYVATTGSDSANGTSTSTPFATLQKAADVAGAGDTVLVRGGTYQQIVEITKSGASGNEITFDAYPGSGTRETVIIDGKMQLPPGAWVDGSTDRTPYGQKLGFIWTSMVRISGSYIQFKNMSIVNGRGVGVWVQRPSSASAYNHHVTLEDLLIENHRRQTLRISLCEYITVRRVEVALSGTYAPFARPGSYGNWSGALRANDADNVDFIDCICRENWGEGMDCAKCDSISFAGCTAYDNWRMNLYINRATNVTADSCLLYYTDNTEFGGLDGHNPPNVYLQNEQGKAANEPPIENVVVCNCIAINGGYNVNIGNGQEGVSGAMTGIKLYNNTFVNAEQVAIRIAADQDHTNFYIRNNIFYQPDGNTDTGGGSASDITFDNNLWWDGSGGTPHANLQDAADVYADPFLKRPNAPLAAGQVDPLWYTLNSASSPAIDAGYNVGSDVTDDYFGGARSTHDIGAHEYGASSPAGTIDADFTADVTSGSGSLTVQFADGSTSTSGIDAWTWRASRDGGAWFV
;
A
#
# COMPACT_ATOMS: atom_id res chain seq x y z
N MET A 1 -3.67 31.18 14.83
CA MET A 1 -3.24 30.92 13.45
C MET A 1 -2.11 31.85 13.10
N THR A 2 -0.91 31.29 13.11
CA THR A 2 0.36 31.89 12.74
C THR A 2 0.96 31.03 11.65
N THR A 3 1.58 31.65 10.64
CA THR A 3 2.41 30.93 9.68
C THR A 3 3.87 31.03 10.10
N TYR A 4 4.50 29.89 10.30
CA TYR A 4 5.92 29.75 10.53
C TYR A 4 6.62 29.28 9.26
N TYR A 5 7.87 29.70 9.09
CA TYR A 5 8.71 29.36 7.95
C TYR A 5 9.96 28.64 8.45
N VAL A 6 10.34 27.56 7.78
CA VAL A 6 11.57 26.81 8.03
C VAL A 6 12.43 26.86 6.78
N ALA A 7 13.72 27.13 6.92
CA ALA A 7 14.68 27.10 5.82
C ALA A 7 16.04 26.59 6.30
N THR A 8 16.79 25.91 5.44
CA THR A 8 18.16 25.44 5.74
C THR A 8 19.13 26.58 6.09
N THR A 9 18.82 27.81 5.68
CA THR A 9 19.59 29.04 5.99
C THR A 9 19.00 29.84 7.16
N GLY A 10 18.00 29.30 7.85
CA GLY A 10 17.31 29.99 8.95
C GLY A 10 18.09 30.02 10.27
N SER A 11 17.41 30.47 11.33
CA SER A 11 17.95 30.44 12.70
C SER A 11 16.85 30.11 13.72
N ASP A 12 17.09 29.16 14.60
CA ASP A 12 16.13 28.80 15.66
C ASP A 12 16.01 29.85 16.78
N SER A 13 16.85 30.90 16.72
CA SER A 13 16.72 32.11 17.54
C SER A 13 15.83 33.18 16.91
N ALA A 14 15.49 33.06 15.63
CA ALA A 14 14.52 33.92 14.96
C ALA A 14 13.09 33.64 15.47
N ASN A 15 12.12 34.47 15.09
CA ASN A 15 10.71 34.25 15.43
C ASN A 15 10.00 33.26 14.48
N GLY A 16 10.60 32.95 13.33
CA GLY A 16 10.05 32.04 12.33
C GLY A 16 8.85 32.58 11.54
N THR A 17 8.39 33.82 11.76
CA THR A 17 7.10 34.30 11.20
C THR A 17 7.23 35.01 9.84
N SER A 18 8.40 34.97 9.20
CA SER A 18 8.59 35.46 7.83
C SER A 18 9.63 34.62 7.08
N THR A 19 9.56 34.63 5.74
CA THR A 19 10.58 33.99 4.88
C THR A 19 11.97 34.60 5.02
N SER A 20 12.08 35.83 5.55
CA SER A 20 13.37 36.49 5.83
C SER A 20 13.94 36.17 7.22
N THR A 21 13.12 35.64 8.12
CA THR A 21 13.48 35.24 9.48
C THR A 21 12.99 33.83 9.83
N PRO A 22 13.24 32.82 8.96
CA PRO A 22 12.73 31.47 9.19
C PRO A 22 13.49 30.77 10.32
N PHE A 23 12.87 29.77 10.94
CA PHE A 23 13.58 28.80 11.75
C PHE A 23 14.57 27.99 10.91
N ALA A 24 15.62 27.47 11.55
CA ALA A 24 16.58 26.58 10.90
C ALA A 24 16.07 25.12 10.87
N THR A 25 15.25 24.74 11.85
CA THR A 25 14.82 23.35 12.04
C THR A 25 13.31 23.16 12.00
N LEU A 26 12.88 22.01 11.47
CA LEU A 26 11.50 21.56 11.55
C LEU A 26 11.10 21.28 13.00
N GLN A 27 12.03 20.78 13.83
CA GLN A 27 11.79 20.56 15.25
C GLN A 27 11.44 21.86 15.96
N LYS A 28 12.18 22.96 15.72
CA LYS A 28 11.85 24.25 16.32
C LYS A 28 10.45 24.72 15.96
N ALA A 29 10.03 24.52 14.71
CA ALA A 29 8.67 24.83 14.28
C ALA A 29 7.63 23.95 14.99
N ALA A 30 7.89 22.65 15.13
CA ALA A 30 7.02 21.72 15.85
C ALA A 30 6.89 22.05 17.34
N ASP A 31 7.96 22.55 17.96
CA ASP A 31 7.97 22.96 19.37
C ASP A 31 7.14 24.24 19.61
N VAL A 32 6.96 25.09 18.60
CA VAL A 32 6.23 26.37 18.76
C VAL A 32 4.80 26.33 18.25
N ALA A 33 4.53 25.65 17.13
CA ALA A 33 3.23 25.64 16.47
C ALA A 33 2.12 25.16 17.41
N GLY A 34 0.98 25.84 17.42
CA GLY A 34 -0.23 25.45 18.13
C GLY A 34 -1.39 25.18 17.19
N ALA A 35 -2.58 24.92 17.75
CA ALA A 35 -3.78 24.65 16.97
C ALA A 35 -4.07 25.75 15.94
N GLY A 36 -4.31 25.32 14.70
CA GLY A 36 -4.56 26.17 13.55
C GLY A 36 -3.33 26.86 12.96
N ASP A 37 -2.12 26.59 13.45
CA ASP A 37 -0.89 27.16 12.87
C ASP A 37 -0.41 26.35 11.65
N THR A 38 0.34 27.02 10.77
CA THR A 38 0.93 26.39 9.57
C THR A 38 2.45 26.56 9.58
N VAL A 39 3.17 25.50 9.28
CA VAL A 39 4.62 25.46 9.11
C VAL A 39 4.91 25.24 7.62
N LEU A 40 5.43 26.26 6.94
CA LEU A 40 5.84 26.21 5.55
C LEU A 40 7.36 25.99 5.45
N VAL A 41 7.75 24.83 4.91
CA VAL A 41 9.16 24.43 4.81
C VAL A 41 9.70 24.78 3.43
N ARG A 42 10.73 25.63 3.38
CA ARG A 42 11.43 25.98 2.14
C ARG A 42 12.21 24.78 1.59
N GLY A 43 12.37 24.74 0.28
CA GLY A 43 13.09 23.69 -0.43
C GLY A 43 14.52 23.53 0.08
N GLY A 44 14.95 22.27 0.18
CA GLY A 44 16.27 21.91 0.68
C GLY A 44 16.30 20.55 1.36
N THR A 45 17.51 20.14 1.74
CA THR A 45 17.77 18.87 2.43
C THR A 45 18.02 19.11 3.92
N TYR A 46 17.21 18.49 4.76
CA TYR A 46 17.21 18.61 6.21
C TYR A 46 17.68 17.29 6.84
N GLN A 47 18.82 17.29 7.53
CA GLN A 47 19.28 16.13 8.30
C GLN A 47 18.78 16.22 9.74
N GLN A 48 17.50 15.93 9.94
CA GLN A 48 16.81 16.16 11.21
C GLN A 48 15.87 14.99 11.54
N ILE A 49 15.69 14.73 12.83
CA ILE A 49 14.51 14.00 13.33
C ILE A 49 13.46 15.06 13.69
N VAL A 50 12.20 14.76 13.40
CA VAL A 50 11.08 15.64 13.73
C VAL A 50 10.11 14.90 14.63
N GLU A 51 9.87 15.44 15.81
CA GLU A 51 8.86 14.97 16.74
C GLU A 51 7.75 16.00 16.92
N ILE A 52 6.55 15.63 16.50
CA ILE A 52 5.34 16.43 16.58
C ILE A 52 4.49 15.90 17.74
N THR A 53 4.66 16.52 18.90
CA THR A 53 3.93 16.16 20.15
C THR A 53 2.73 17.04 20.42
N LYS A 54 2.74 18.28 19.90
CA LYS A 54 1.62 19.20 20.05
C LYS A 54 0.45 18.77 19.18
N SER A 55 -0.76 19.04 19.65
CA SER A 55 -2.00 18.72 18.96
C SER A 55 -2.67 19.99 18.45
N GLY A 56 -3.31 19.89 17.29
CA GLY A 56 -4.30 20.84 16.83
C GLY A 56 -5.66 20.61 17.51
N ALA A 57 -6.70 21.12 16.87
CA ALA A 57 -8.09 20.83 17.21
C ALA A 57 -8.91 20.64 15.93
N SER A 58 -10.11 20.08 16.04
CA SER A 58 -11.04 19.97 14.91
C SER A 58 -11.26 21.33 14.24
N GLY A 59 -11.03 21.40 12.92
CA GLY A 59 -11.11 22.64 12.12
C GLY A 59 -9.97 23.64 12.37
N ASN A 60 -8.97 23.26 13.19
CA ASN A 60 -7.79 24.04 13.53
C ASN A 60 -6.59 23.08 13.64
N GLU A 61 -6.33 22.33 12.57
CA GLU A 61 -5.21 21.40 12.48
C GLU A 61 -3.87 22.15 12.49
N ILE A 62 -2.82 21.51 13.01
CA ILE A 62 -1.44 21.99 12.78
C ILE A 62 -0.99 21.43 11.44
N THR A 63 -0.60 22.30 10.52
CA THR A 63 -0.20 21.89 9.16
C THR A 63 1.30 22.05 8.96
N PHE A 64 1.98 20.99 8.54
CA PHE A 64 3.34 21.01 8.01
C PHE A 64 3.29 20.73 6.52
N ASP A 65 3.77 21.67 5.72
CA ASP A 65 3.66 21.60 4.27
C ASP A 65 4.91 22.20 3.63
N ALA A 66 5.27 21.71 2.44
CA ALA A 66 6.29 22.37 1.64
C ALA A 66 5.80 23.75 1.19
N TYR A 67 6.72 24.70 1.14
CA TYR A 67 6.42 26.07 0.75
C TYR A 67 5.81 26.10 -0.67
N PRO A 68 4.69 26.81 -0.90
CA PRO A 68 4.11 26.95 -2.22
C PRO A 68 5.02 27.84 -3.09
N GLY A 69 5.70 27.25 -4.07
CA GLY A 69 6.52 27.94 -5.06
C GLY A 69 5.67 28.58 -6.16
N SER A 70 6.32 28.89 -7.30
CA SER A 70 5.63 29.48 -8.47
C SER A 70 4.95 28.39 -9.32
N GLY A 71 3.85 27.83 -8.81
CA GLY A 71 3.03 26.84 -9.52
C GLY A 71 3.19 25.39 -9.04
N THR A 72 4.26 25.07 -8.32
CA THR A 72 4.47 23.77 -7.65
C THR A 72 5.02 23.96 -6.24
N ARG A 73 4.92 22.92 -5.40
CA ARG A 73 5.53 22.90 -4.07
C ARG A 73 7.05 22.81 -4.17
N GLU A 74 7.78 23.52 -3.31
CA GLU A 74 9.23 23.39 -3.26
C GLU A 74 9.65 21.98 -2.78
N THR A 75 10.73 21.43 -3.33
CA THR A 75 11.22 20.10 -2.94
C THR A 75 11.87 20.11 -1.56
N VAL A 76 11.24 19.44 -0.59
CA VAL A 76 11.72 19.29 0.79
C VAL A 76 12.12 17.84 1.04
N ILE A 77 13.37 17.62 1.44
CA ILE A 77 13.91 16.29 1.72
C ILE A 77 14.38 16.21 3.17
N ILE A 78 13.77 15.35 3.98
CA ILE A 78 14.26 14.96 5.30
C ILE A 78 15.15 13.72 5.11
N ASP A 79 16.47 13.93 5.13
CA ASP A 79 17.46 12.91 4.75
C ASP A 79 18.23 12.40 5.98
N GLY A 80 18.04 11.13 6.31
CA GLY A 80 18.78 10.45 7.37
C GLY A 80 20.23 10.13 7.01
N LYS A 81 20.61 10.19 5.72
CA LYS A 81 21.94 9.82 5.18
C LYS A 81 22.43 8.43 5.58
N MET A 82 21.51 7.53 5.90
CA MET A 82 21.80 6.23 6.52
C MET A 82 22.63 6.40 7.80
N GLN A 83 22.41 7.50 8.53
CA GLN A 83 23.00 7.86 9.79
C GLN A 83 21.90 8.17 10.81
N LEU A 84 22.29 8.21 12.08
CA LEU A 84 21.39 8.70 13.12
C LEU A 84 21.67 10.19 13.30
N PRO A 85 20.65 11.05 13.21
CA PRO A 85 20.82 12.45 13.54
C PRO A 85 21.29 12.62 15.01
N PRO A 86 22.07 13.68 15.32
CA PRO A 86 22.46 13.98 16.69
C PRO A 86 21.25 14.04 17.63
N GLY A 87 21.32 13.36 18.78
CA GLY A 87 20.24 13.34 19.78
C GLY A 87 19.19 12.23 19.61
N ALA A 88 19.34 11.34 18.62
CA ALA A 88 18.50 10.15 18.50
C ALA A 88 18.58 9.26 19.76
N TRP A 89 17.41 8.86 20.28
CA TRP A 89 17.30 7.91 21.40
C TRP A 89 17.78 6.53 20.98
N VAL A 90 18.93 6.05 21.44
CA VAL A 90 19.38 4.67 21.18
C VAL A 90 18.62 3.73 22.11
N ASP A 91 17.71 2.91 21.58
CA ASP A 91 17.18 1.78 22.34
C ASP A 91 18.29 0.76 22.57
N GLY A 92 18.48 0.33 23.81
CA GLY A 92 19.56 -0.56 24.25
C GLY A 92 19.34 -2.03 23.88
N SER A 93 18.54 -2.32 22.85
CA SER A 93 18.24 -3.71 22.45
C SER A 93 19.55 -4.46 22.13
N THR A 94 19.64 -5.70 22.59
CA THR A 94 20.83 -6.56 22.42
C THR A 94 20.79 -7.37 21.13
N ASP A 95 20.01 -6.96 20.14
CA ASP A 95 19.87 -7.71 18.90
C ASP A 95 21.24 -7.86 18.22
N ARG A 96 21.53 -9.09 17.82
CA ARG A 96 22.77 -9.44 17.15
C ARG A 96 22.44 -9.96 15.77
N THR A 97 23.31 -9.68 14.80
CA THR A 97 23.34 -10.57 13.63
C THR A 97 23.76 -11.97 14.08
N PRO A 98 23.43 -13.00 13.30
CA PRO A 98 23.98 -14.35 13.49
C PRO A 98 25.52 -14.41 13.41
N TYR A 99 26.20 -13.36 12.92
CA TYR A 99 27.67 -13.24 12.91
C TYR A 99 28.24 -12.59 14.18
N GLY A 100 27.42 -12.45 15.22
CA GLY A 100 27.84 -11.91 16.52
C GLY A 100 28.07 -10.40 16.53
N GLN A 101 27.70 -9.69 15.46
CA GLN A 101 27.78 -8.24 15.44
C GLN A 101 26.63 -7.69 16.29
N LYS A 102 26.98 -6.93 17.34
CA LYS A 102 26.01 -6.10 18.06
C LYS A 102 25.42 -5.12 17.06
N LEU A 103 24.12 -5.23 16.81
CA LEU A 103 23.38 -4.27 16.02
C LEU A 103 22.78 -3.26 16.99
N GLY A 104 23.56 -2.26 17.40
CA GLY A 104 23.07 -1.16 18.23
C GLY A 104 22.16 -0.21 17.46
N PHE A 105 21.07 -0.72 16.87
CA PHE A 105 20.19 0.05 15.99
C PHE A 105 18.85 0.37 16.64
N ILE A 106 18.36 1.54 16.24
CA ILE A 106 17.39 2.34 16.96
C ILE A 106 15.99 2.16 16.33
N TRP A 107 14.99 1.91 17.16
CA TRP A 107 13.57 1.83 16.79
C TRP A 107 12.92 3.20 16.51
N THR A 108 13.72 4.27 16.37
CA THR A 108 13.26 5.66 16.22
C THR A 108 12.80 5.90 14.79
N SER A 109 11.86 6.81 14.62
CA SER A 109 11.46 7.30 13.31
C SER A 109 12.20 8.58 12.92
N MET A 110 12.30 8.85 11.62
CA MET A 110 12.74 10.16 11.10
C MET A 110 11.68 11.22 11.40
N VAL A 111 10.41 10.89 11.23
CA VAL A 111 9.27 11.72 11.64
C VAL A 111 8.39 10.93 12.61
N ARG A 112 8.17 11.47 13.81
CA ARG A 112 7.29 10.91 14.83
C ARG A 112 6.13 11.85 15.08
N ILE A 113 4.91 11.35 14.93
CA ILE A 113 3.69 12.12 15.18
C ILE A 113 2.93 11.45 16.33
N SER A 114 2.83 12.17 17.45
CA SER A 114 2.07 11.75 18.62
C SER A 114 1.02 12.76 19.06
N GLY A 115 0.96 13.93 18.41
CA GLY A 115 -0.16 14.85 18.50
C GLY A 115 -1.35 14.45 17.63
N SER A 116 -2.53 14.98 17.96
CA SER A 116 -3.77 14.85 17.18
C SER A 116 -4.00 16.08 16.28
N TYR A 117 -4.87 15.95 15.27
CA TYR A 117 -5.22 17.04 14.33
C TYR A 117 -3.99 17.63 13.64
N ILE A 118 -3.22 16.76 12.97
CA ILE A 118 -1.97 17.11 12.28
C ILE A 118 -2.12 16.81 10.79
N GLN A 119 -1.68 17.74 9.94
CA GLN A 119 -1.49 17.49 8.52
C GLN A 119 0.01 17.56 8.20
N PHE A 120 0.56 16.53 7.55
CA PHE A 120 1.97 16.46 7.17
C PHE A 120 2.10 16.11 5.68
N LYS A 121 2.58 17.06 4.88
CA LYS A 121 2.31 17.08 3.44
C LYS A 121 3.52 17.45 2.58
N ASN A 122 3.58 16.93 1.35
CA ASN A 122 4.49 17.38 0.27
C ASN A 122 6.00 17.28 0.61
N MET A 123 6.44 16.18 1.20
CA MET A 123 7.85 16.01 1.61
C MET A 123 8.37 14.60 1.30
N SER A 124 9.68 14.50 1.06
CA SER A 124 10.38 13.23 0.97
C SER A 124 11.10 12.93 2.28
N ILE A 125 10.98 11.71 2.79
CA ILE A 125 11.61 11.23 4.01
C ILE A 125 12.45 10.02 3.62
N VAL A 126 13.77 10.19 3.58
CA VAL A 126 14.65 9.25 2.89
C VAL A 126 15.84 8.82 3.75
N ASN A 127 16.39 7.66 3.43
CA ASN A 127 17.67 7.18 3.94
C ASN A 127 17.73 7.08 5.48
N GLY A 128 16.67 6.62 6.13
CA GLY A 128 16.63 6.47 7.59
C GLY A 128 17.26 5.17 8.09
N ARG A 129 17.96 5.22 9.22
CA ARG A 129 18.43 4.01 9.94
C ARG A 129 17.33 3.28 10.73
N GLY A 130 16.16 3.89 10.87
CA GLY A 130 15.04 3.37 11.65
C GLY A 130 13.75 3.36 10.83
N VAL A 131 12.65 3.79 11.44
CA VAL A 131 11.36 3.95 10.76
C VAL A 131 11.36 5.25 9.95
N GLY A 132 10.68 5.32 8.82
CA GLY A 132 10.52 6.57 8.08
C GLY A 132 9.59 7.52 8.82
N VAL A 133 8.30 7.19 8.80
CA VAL A 133 7.25 7.93 9.52
C VAL A 133 6.57 7.00 10.50
N TRP A 134 6.40 7.45 11.74
CA TRP A 134 5.66 6.72 12.77
C TRP A 134 4.59 7.61 13.40
N VAL A 135 3.33 7.25 13.18
CA VAL A 135 2.19 7.80 13.89
C VAL A 135 1.88 6.88 15.07
N GLN A 136 1.98 7.40 16.29
CA GLN A 136 1.76 6.60 17.49
C GLN A 136 1.28 7.38 18.69
N ARG A 137 0.56 6.68 19.58
CA ARG A 137 0.22 7.20 20.90
C ARG A 137 1.48 7.69 21.62
N PRO A 138 1.44 8.87 22.28
CA PRO A 138 2.48 9.23 23.24
C PRO A 138 2.62 8.14 24.31
N SER A 139 3.85 7.72 24.64
CA SER A 139 4.07 6.67 25.66
C SER A 139 3.57 7.05 27.05
N SER A 140 3.43 8.35 27.32
CA SER A 140 2.89 8.90 28.57
C SER A 140 1.37 9.05 28.58
N ALA A 141 0.68 8.83 27.46
CA ALA A 141 -0.76 9.04 27.32
C ALA A 141 -1.54 7.71 27.41
N SER A 142 -2.72 7.78 28.05
CA SER A 142 -3.68 6.68 28.02
C SER A 142 -4.54 6.69 26.74
N ALA A 143 -4.89 7.88 26.25
CA ALA A 143 -5.70 8.07 25.05
C ALA A 143 -4.86 7.97 23.77
N TYR A 144 -5.46 7.38 22.72
CA TYR A 144 -4.91 7.36 21.37
C TYR A 144 -4.77 8.76 20.77
N ASN A 145 -3.71 8.99 20.01
CA ASN A 145 -3.67 10.16 19.12
C ASN A 145 -4.55 9.88 17.91
N HIS A 146 -5.16 10.93 17.35
CA HIS A 146 -6.16 10.77 16.32
C HIS A 146 -6.22 11.94 15.33
N HIS A 147 -6.88 11.74 14.19
CA HIS A 147 -7.06 12.77 13.15
C HIS A 147 -5.72 13.28 12.62
N VAL A 148 -4.91 12.37 12.08
CA VAL A 148 -3.64 12.72 11.42
C VAL A 148 -3.78 12.43 9.93
N THR A 149 -3.39 13.38 9.10
CA THR A 149 -3.34 13.23 7.64
C THR A 149 -1.89 13.25 7.16
N LEU A 150 -1.48 12.18 6.49
CA LEU A 150 -0.24 12.09 5.73
C LEU A 150 -0.58 12.17 4.24
N GLU A 151 0.04 13.10 3.52
CA GLU A 151 -0.38 13.40 2.15
C GLU A 151 0.79 13.77 1.24
N ASP A 152 0.80 13.24 0.01
CA ASP A 152 1.81 13.60 -1.00
C ASP A 152 3.24 13.40 -0.48
N LEU A 153 3.50 12.24 0.14
CA LEU A 153 4.80 11.92 0.74
C LEU A 153 5.51 10.83 -0.07
N LEU A 154 6.83 10.98 -0.19
CA LEU A 154 7.72 9.88 -0.56
C LEU A 154 8.48 9.43 0.69
N ILE A 155 8.35 8.17 1.08
CA ILE A 155 9.06 7.61 2.22
C ILE A 155 9.85 6.41 1.71
N GLU A 156 11.17 6.53 1.60
CA GLU A 156 11.97 5.48 0.95
C GLU A 156 13.32 5.22 1.61
N ASN A 157 13.83 4.01 1.40
CA ASN A 157 15.16 3.59 1.86
C ASN A 157 15.34 3.70 3.38
N HIS A 158 14.43 3.05 4.13
CA HIS A 158 14.52 2.96 5.59
C HIS A 158 14.94 1.56 6.01
N ARG A 159 15.82 1.47 7.02
CA ARG A 159 16.34 0.17 7.53
C ARG A 159 15.37 -0.58 8.44
N ARG A 160 14.11 -0.14 8.48
CA ARG A 160 13.00 -0.78 9.17
C ARG A 160 11.68 -0.52 8.42
N GLN A 161 10.56 -0.34 9.13
CA GLN A 161 9.25 -0.05 8.57
C GLN A 161 9.28 1.35 7.93
N THR A 162 8.66 1.50 6.77
CA THR A 162 8.64 2.77 6.04
C THR A 162 7.65 3.73 6.68
N LEU A 163 6.38 3.31 6.71
CA LEU A 163 5.29 3.98 7.40
C LEU A 163 4.68 3.01 8.41
N ARG A 164 4.67 3.44 9.67
CA ARG A 164 4.02 2.70 10.77
C ARG A 164 2.94 3.56 11.40
N ILE A 165 1.75 2.99 11.51
CA ILE A 165 0.59 3.56 12.20
C ILE A 165 0.22 2.58 13.31
N SER A 166 0.33 3.00 14.57
CA SER A 166 0.07 2.08 15.69
C SER A 166 -0.43 2.77 16.94
N LEU A 167 -1.41 2.16 17.62
CA LEU A 167 -2.04 2.70 18.83
C LEU A 167 -2.65 4.08 18.57
N CYS A 168 -3.38 4.23 17.47
CA CYS A 168 -3.99 5.49 17.05
C CYS A 168 -5.29 5.25 16.29
N GLU A 169 -6.08 6.31 16.10
CA GLU A 169 -7.37 6.22 15.40
C GLU A 169 -7.58 7.38 14.42
N TYR A 170 -8.43 7.20 13.40
CA TYR A 170 -8.79 8.26 12.44
C TYR A 170 -7.57 8.83 11.71
N ILE A 171 -6.87 7.96 10.98
CA ILE A 171 -5.65 8.31 10.24
C ILE A 171 -5.93 8.22 8.75
N THR A 172 -5.61 9.28 8.02
CA THR A 172 -5.71 9.29 6.55
C THR A 172 -4.32 9.34 5.96
N VAL A 173 -3.99 8.37 5.12
CA VAL A 173 -2.77 8.32 4.33
C VAL A 173 -3.18 8.38 2.87
N ARG A 174 -2.85 9.48 2.18
CA ARG A 174 -3.28 9.66 0.79
C ARG A 174 -2.15 10.07 -0.14
N ARG A 175 -2.06 9.42 -1.30
CA ARG A 175 -1.00 9.67 -2.29
C ARG A 175 0.40 9.61 -1.65
N VAL A 176 0.61 8.60 -0.80
CA VAL A 176 1.90 8.32 -0.17
C VAL A 176 2.55 7.14 -0.85
N GLU A 177 3.82 7.29 -1.19
CA GLU A 177 4.66 6.23 -1.71
C GLU A 177 5.62 5.73 -0.64
N VAL A 178 5.63 4.41 -0.43
CA VAL A 178 6.61 3.72 0.40
C VAL A 178 7.45 2.77 -0.46
N ALA A 179 8.77 2.87 -0.34
CA ALA A 179 9.66 2.06 -1.17
C ALA A 179 10.99 1.68 -0.51
N LEU A 180 11.63 0.65 -1.07
CA LEU A 180 13.03 0.28 -0.81
C LEU A 180 13.37 0.11 0.68
N SER A 181 12.40 -0.32 1.46
CA SER A 181 12.52 -0.37 2.90
C SER A 181 12.32 -1.79 3.41
N GLY A 182 12.91 -2.08 4.54
CA GLY A 182 12.85 -3.41 5.11
C GLY A 182 13.89 -3.55 6.20
N THR A 183 13.50 -4.30 7.22
CA THR A 183 14.40 -4.59 8.33
C THR A 183 15.61 -5.36 7.78
N TYR A 184 16.74 -4.66 7.63
CA TYR A 184 18.02 -5.15 7.11
C TYR A 184 18.18 -5.26 5.57
N ALA A 185 17.37 -4.56 4.77
CA ALA A 185 17.62 -4.40 3.33
C ALA A 185 18.87 -3.55 2.98
N PRO A 186 19.55 -3.78 1.84
CA PRO A 186 19.54 -4.99 0.99
C PRO A 186 20.47 -6.09 1.53
N PHE A 187 20.84 -6.04 2.81
CA PHE A 187 21.81 -6.96 3.40
C PHE A 187 21.13 -8.30 3.72
N ALA A 188 21.22 -9.22 2.76
CA ALA A 188 20.88 -10.64 2.79
C ALA A 188 20.48 -11.19 4.18
N ARG A 189 19.18 -11.49 4.34
CA ARG A 189 18.71 -12.40 5.38
C ARG A 189 18.70 -13.83 4.83
N PRO A 190 19.18 -14.84 5.59
CA PRO A 190 18.66 -16.19 5.48
C PRO A 190 17.20 -16.20 5.96
N GLY A 191 16.33 -16.97 5.30
CA GLY A 191 14.88 -16.98 5.50
C GLY A 191 14.31 -17.36 6.88
N SER A 192 15.14 -17.50 7.92
CA SER A 192 14.75 -18.03 9.25
C SER A 192 14.62 -16.98 10.37
N TYR A 193 14.69 -15.67 10.09
CA TYR A 193 14.65 -14.61 11.12
C TYR A 193 13.35 -13.78 11.06
N GLY A 194 12.45 -14.05 12.01
CA GLY A 194 11.03 -13.63 12.04
C GLY A 194 10.73 -12.22 12.52
N ASN A 195 11.11 -11.19 11.76
CA ASN A 195 10.45 -9.89 11.86
C ASN A 195 10.30 -9.32 10.45
N TRP A 196 9.18 -9.62 9.79
CA TRP A 196 8.82 -9.07 8.47
C TRP A 196 8.13 -7.74 8.71
N SER A 197 8.82 -6.65 8.39
CA SER A 197 8.28 -5.31 8.56
C SER A 197 7.32 -4.99 7.43
N GLY A 198 6.04 -4.76 7.73
CA GLY A 198 5.12 -4.11 6.80
C GLY A 198 5.61 -2.72 6.42
N ALA A 199 5.59 -2.42 5.12
CA ALA A 199 6.07 -1.17 4.56
C ALA A 199 5.03 -0.04 4.71
N LEU A 200 3.78 -0.33 4.36
CA LEU A 200 2.62 0.53 4.57
C LEU A 200 1.70 -0.12 5.61
N ARG A 201 1.96 0.14 6.90
CA ARG A 201 1.38 -0.67 7.98
C ARG A 201 0.47 0.09 8.94
N ALA A 202 -0.74 -0.43 9.14
CA ALA A 202 -1.58 -0.20 10.31
C ALA A 202 -1.50 -1.39 11.27
N ASN A 203 -1.16 -1.15 12.54
CA ASN A 203 -1.05 -2.22 13.53
C ASN A 203 -1.51 -1.76 14.90
N ASP A 204 -2.50 -2.45 15.48
CA ASP A 204 -3.13 -2.01 16.74
C ASP A 204 -3.67 -0.57 16.61
N ALA A 205 -4.26 -0.24 15.46
CA ALA A 205 -4.79 1.08 15.12
C ALA A 205 -6.10 0.92 14.34
N ASP A 206 -7.08 1.79 14.61
CA ASP A 206 -8.43 1.65 14.05
C ASP A 206 -8.81 2.87 13.18
N ASN A 207 -9.76 2.74 12.28
CA ASN A 207 -10.21 3.85 11.41
C ASN A 207 -9.04 4.45 10.61
N VAL A 208 -8.39 3.63 9.79
CA VAL A 208 -7.25 4.05 8.95
C VAL A 208 -7.59 3.90 7.48
N ASP A 209 -7.48 5.00 6.74
CA ASP A 209 -7.73 5.04 5.31
C ASP A 209 -6.41 5.21 4.54
N PHE A 210 -6.10 4.26 3.67
CA PHE A 210 -5.04 4.34 2.68
C PHE A 210 -5.66 4.60 1.30
N ILE A 211 -5.36 5.75 0.72
CA ILE A 211 -6.01 6.24 -0.51
C ILE A 211 -4.93 6.54 -1.55
N ASP A 212 -5.00 5.93 -2.73
CA ASP A 212 -4.07 6.15 -3.84
C ASP A 212 -2.59 6.02 -3.42
N CYS A 213 -2.29 5.10 -2.50
CA CYS A 213 -0.94 4.88 -2.01
C CYS A 213 -0.18 3.89 -2.89
N ILE A 214 1.15 4.03 -2.93
CA ILE A 214 2.03 3.12 -3.67
C ILE A 214 2.96 2.42 -2.68
N CYS A 215 3.00 1.10 -2.70
CA CYS A 215 3.85 0.28 -1.85
C CYS A 215 4.71 -0.67 -2.68
N ARG A 216 5.97 -0.31 -2.92
CA ARG A 216 6.81 -1.01 -3.90
C ARG A 216 8.16 -1.47 -3.37
N GLU A 217 8.67 -2.59 -3.89
CA GLU A 217 10.09 -2.95 -3.79
C GLU A 217 10.60 -2.93 -2.34
N ASN A 218 9.81 -3.49 -1.41
CA ASN A 218 10.16 -3.56 0.00
C ASN A 218 10.63 -4.96 0.40
N TRP A 219 11.65 -5.06 1.24
CA TRP A 219 12.13 -6.34 1.79
C TRP A 219 11.35 -6.74 3.05
N GLY A 220 10.04 -6.86 2.87
CA GLY A 220 9.08 -7.14 3.93
C GLY A 220 7.69 -7.36 3.36
N GLU A 221 6.68 -7.14 4.20
CA GLU A 221 5.28 -7.18 3.81
C GLU A 221 4.95 -5.83 3.13
N GLY A 222 4.08 -5.85 2.13
CA GLY A 222 3.66 -4.65 1.42
C GLY A 222 2.70 -3.80 2.24
N MET A 223 1.47 -3.69 1.75
CA MET A 223 0.35 -3.12 2.48
C MET A 223 -0.13 -4.10 3.55
N ASP A 224 -0.25 -3.63 4.79
CA ASP A 224 -0.44 -4.51 5.93
C ASP A 224 -1.36 -3.87 6.97
N CYS A 225 -2.39 -4.63 7.35
CA CYS A 225 -3.21 -4.32 8.50
C CYS A 225 -3.25 -5.51 9.48
N ALA A 226 -2.87 -5.26 10.74
CA ALA A 226 -2.77 -6.29 11.75
C ALA A 226 -3.37 -5.87 13.09
N LYS A 227 -4.32 -6.65 13.63
CA LYS A 227 -4.96 -6.40 14.94
C LYS A 227 -5.63 -5.03 15.00
N CYS A 228 -6.49 -4.78 14.03
CA CYS A 228 -7.09 -3.47 13.78
C CYS A 228 -8.53 -3.60 13.36
N ASP A 229 -9.28 -2.51 13.50
CA ASP A 229 -10.67 -2.38 13.07
C ASP A 229 -10.85 -1.22 12.11
N SER A 230 -11.72 -1.38 11.10
CA SER A 230 -12.13 -0.31 10.19
C SER A 230 -10.94 0.25 9.39
N ILE A 231 -10.41 -0.58 8.48
CA ILE A 231 -9.26 -0.22 7.63
C ILE A 231 -9.69 -0.22 6.17
N SER A 232 -9.34 0.82 5.42
CA SER A 232 -9.60 0.89 3.98
C SER A 232 -8.30 1.02 3.17
N PHE A 233 -8.22 0.29 2.06
CA PHE A 233 -7.24 0.46 1.00
C PHE A 233 -8.02 0.75 -0.28
N ALA A 234 -8.00 2.01 -0.73
CA ALA A 234 -8.75 2.46 -1.89
C ALA A 234 -7.79 2.95 -2.99
N GLY A 235 -7.85 2.37 -4.18
CA GLY A 235 -7.02 2.81 -5.32
C GLY A 235 -5.51 2.57 -5.12
N CYS A 236 -5.11 1.76 -4.13
CA CYS A 236 -3.71 1.56 -3.82
C CYS A 236 -3.02 0.62 -4.81
N THR A 237 -1.74 0.86 -5.06
CA THR A 237 -0.90 0.00 -5.89
C THR A 237 0.21 -0.63 -5.04
N ALA A 238 0.39 -1.95 -5.11
CA ALA A 238 1.49 -2.63 -4.45
C ALA A 238 2.18 -3.63 -5.38
N TYR A 239 3.51 -3.59 -5.44
CA TYR A 239 4.25 -4.51 -6.28
C TYR A 239 5.66 -4.80 -5.80
N ASP A 240 6.16 -5.98 -6.19
CA ASP A 240 7.52 -6.43 -5.89
C ASP A 240 7.88 -6.28 -4.41
N ASN A 241 6.96 -6.63 -3.50
CA ASN A 241 7.28 -6.71 -2.08
C ASN A 241 7.75 -8.14 -1.76
N TRP A 242 8.79 -8.29 -0.93
CA TRP A 242 9.45 -9.59 -0.70
C TRP A 242 8.58 -10.63 0.03
N ARG A 243 7.52 -10.18 0.71
CA ARG A 243 6.40 -11.00 1.18
C ARG A 243 5.14 -10.57 0.42
N MET A 244 3.96 -10.74 0.97
CA MET A 244 2.71 -10.43 0.27
C MET A 244 2.54 -8.93 -0.04
N ASN A 245 1.81 -8.63 -1.12
CA ASN A 245 1.47 -7.25 -1.51
C ASN A 245 0.39 -6.64 -0.61
N LEU A 246 -0.66 -7.41 -0.28
CA LEU A 246 -1.72 -7.03 0.67
C LEU A 246 -1.85 -8.12 1.75
N TYR A 247 -1.63 -7.73 3.00
CA TYR A 247 -1.74 -8.59 4.17
C TYR A 247 -2.84 -8.11 5.10
N ILE A 248 -3.81 -8.98 5.38
CA ILE A 248 -4.86 -8.75 6.36
C ILE A 248 -4.72 -9.82 7.44
N ASN A 249 -4.38 -9.39 8.65
CA ASN A 249 -4.02 -10.29 9.75
C ASN A 249 -4.79 -9.96 11.03
N ARG A 250 -5.73 -10.83 11.43
CA ARG A 250 -6.55 -10.63 12.64
C ARG A 250 -7.19 -9.23 12.69
N ALA A 251 -7.79 -8.81 11.60
CA ALA A 251 -8.39 -7.49 11.46
C ALA A 251 -9.89 -7.61 11.19
N THR A 252 -10.65 -6.63 11.64
CA THR A 252 -12.11 -6.56 11.47
C THR A 252 -12.50 -5.35 10.63
N ASN A 253 -13.57 -5.48 9.84
CA ASN A 253 -14.10 -4.39 9.02
C ASN A 253 -13.05 -3.79 8.07
N VAL A 254 -12.45 -4.64 7.23
CA VAL A 254 -11.40 -4.23 6.28
C VAL A 254 -11.95 -4.20 4.87
N THR A 255 -11.70 -3.11 4.13
CA THR A 255 -12.04 -3.02 2.70
C THR A 255 -10.78 -2.77 1.88
N ALA A 256 -10.56 -3.57 0.84
CA ALA A 256 -9.61 -3.28 -0.22
C ALA A 256 -10.38 -3.16 -1.53
N ASP A 257 -10.45 -1.95 -2.07
CA ASP A 257 -11.21 -1.63 -3.26
C ASP A 257 -10.30 -1.04 -4.33
N SER A 258 -10.43 -1.54 -5.56
CA SER A 258 -9.78 -0.99 -6.76
C SER A 258 -8.25 -0.91 -6.62
N CYS A 259 -7.66 -1.88 -5.93
CA CYS A 259 -6.21 -1.97 -5.78
C CYS A 259 -5.55 -2.71 -6.95
N LEU A 260 -4.35 -2.28 -7.35
CA LEU A 260 -3.51 -2.95 -8.34
C LEU A 260 -2.34 -3.65 -7.64
N LEU A 261 -2.29 -4.98 -7.72
CA LEU A 261 -1.32 -5.82 -7.03
C LEU A 261 -0.54 -6.64 -8.05
N TYR A 262 0.79 -6.57 -8.09
CA TYR A 262 1.53 -7.38 -9.07
C TYR A 262 2.95 -7.73 -8.67
N TYR A 263 3.49 -8.73 -9.36
CA TYR A 263 4.91 -9.06 -9.34
C TYR A 263 5.47 -9.02 -10.76
N THR A 264 6.64 -8.41 -10.89
CA THR A 264 7.40 -8.38 -12.14
C THR A 264 8.42 -9.54 -12.17
N ASP A 265 9.24 -9.60 -13.21
CA ASP A 265 10.36 -10.55 -13.27
C ASP A 265 11.52 -10.18 -12.31
N ASN A 266 11.34 -9.19 -11.43
CA ASN A 266 12.34 -8.77 -10.46
C ASN A 266 12.48 -9.77 -9.30
N THR A 267 13.37 -10.74 -9.50
CA THR A 267 13.69 -11.78 -8.50
C THR A 267 14.33 -11.26 -7.21
N GLU A 268 14.77 -10.00 -7.11
CA GLU A 268 15.28 -9.43 -5.85
C GLU A 268 14.22 -9.46 -4.74
N PHE A 269 12.94 -9.41 -5.14
CA PHE A 269 11.79 -9.47 -4.26
C PHE A 269 11.03 -10.80 -4.37
N GLY A 270 11.63 -11.83 -4.98
CA GLY A 270 11.13 -13.20 -4.99
C GLY A 270 11.15 -13.78 -3.57
N GLY A 271 10.03 -14.35 -3.14
CA GLY A 271 9.82 -14.79 -1.75
C GLY A 271 10.74 -15.93 -1.28
N LEU A 272 10.43 -16.47 -0.10
CA LEU A 272 11.28 -17.46 0.60
C LEU A 272 11.53 -18.77 -0.18
N ASP A 273 10.59 -19.18 -1.01
CA ASP A 273 10.57 -20.50 -1.63
C ASP A 273 10.94 -20.47 -3.13
N GLY A 274 11.50 -19.36 -3.61
CA GLY A 274 11.84 -19.18 -5.02
C GLY A 274 10.65 -18.85 -5.92
N HIS A 275 9.47 -18.68 -5.33
CA HIS A 275 8.24 -18.21 -5.95
C HIS A 275 7.92 -16.79 -5.50
N ASN A 276 7.17 -16.07 -6.34
CA ASN A 276 6.53 -14.82 -5.96
C ASN A 276 5.68 -15.05 -4.70
N PRO A 277 5.66 -14.10 -3.74
CA PRO A 277 4.73 -14.16 -2.64
C PRO A 277 3.27 -13.98 -3.08
N PRO A 278 2.29 -14.14 -2.17
CA PRO A 278 0.89 -13.94 -2.51
C PRO A 278 0.56 -12.47 -2.79
N ASN A 279 -0.37 -12.20 -3.72
CA ASN A 279 -0.91 -10.84 -3.87
C ASN A 279 -1.79 -10.48 -2.67
N VAL A 280 -2.91 -11.19 -2.49
CA VAL A 280 -3.82 -11.01 -1.35
C VAL A 280 -3.62 -12.16 -0.36
N TYR A 281 -3.35 -11.82 0.90
CA TYR A 281 -3.22 -12.81 1.95
C TYR A 281 -4.08 -12.47 3.18
N LEU A 282 -5.09 -13.31 3.44
CA LEU A 282 -5.86 -13.31 4.67
C LEU A 282 -5.27 -14.36 5.62
N GLN A 283 -4.78 -13.93 6.79
CA GLN A 283 -4.19 -14.86 7.75
C GLN A 283 -4.62 -14.60 9.19
N ASN A 284 -5.12 -15.64 9.86
CA ASN A 284 -5.17 -15.65 11.32
C ASN A 284 -3.81 -16.14 11.86
N GLU A 285 -2.83 -15.24 12.04
CA GLU A 285 -1.47 -15.63 12.45
C GLU A 285 -1.40 -16.17 13.90
N GLN A 286 -0.41 -17.03 14.20
CA GLN A 286 -0.19 -17.62 15.54
C GLN A 286 0.09 -16.56 16.62
N GLY A 287 -0.26 -16.88 17.88
CA GLY A 287 0.17 -16.08 19.05
C GLY A 287 -0.93 -15.66 20.03
N LYS A 288 -2.09 -16.32 19.99
CA LYS A 288 -3.28 -16.13 20.84
C LYS A 288 -3.02 -15.36 22.16
N ALA A 289 -3.26 -14.06 22.14
CA ALA A 289 -3.83 -13.41 23.30
C ALA A 289 -5.35 -13.70 23.29
N ALA A 290 -5.98 -13.93 24.45
CA ALA A 290 -7.39 -14.34 24.52
C ALA A 290 -8.40 -13.27 24.04
N ASN A 291 -7.91 -12.10 23.63
CA ASN A 291 -8.64 -10.88 23.34
C ASN A 291 -8.42 -10.35 21.90
N GLU A 292 -7.76 -11.10 21.02
CA GLU A 292 -7.61 -10.73 19.60
C GLU A 292 -8.66 -11.47 18.76
N PRO A 293 -9.62 -10.76 18.12
CA PRO A 293 -10.65 -11.40 17.30
C PRO A 293 -10.05 -12.09 16.06
N PRO A 294 -10.74 -13.10 15.49
CA PRO A 294 -10.40 -13.60 14.16
C PRO A 294 -10.62 -12.51 13.10
N ILE A 295 -10.20 -12.78 11.85
CA ILE A 295 -10.60 -11.92 10.72
C ILE A 295 -12.13 -11.96 10.56
N GLU A 296 -12.76 -10.79 10.56
CA GLU A 296 -14.20 -10.62 10.37
C GLU A 296 -14.54 -9.44 9.43
N ASN A 297 -15.60 -9.56 8.63
CA ASN A 297 -16.11 -8.49 7.78
C ASN A 297 -15.05 -7.88 6.86
N VAL A 298 -14.48 -8.71 5.97
CA VAL A 298 -13.49 -8.25 4.99
C VAL A 298 -14.12 -8.22 3.60
N VAL A 299 -13.94 -7.12 2.89
CA VAL A 299 -14.32 -6.97 1.49
C VAL A 299 -13.08 -6.69 0.65
N VAL A 300 -12.72 -7.61 -0.24
CA VAL A 300 -11.72 -7.37 -1.29
C VAL A 300 -12.46 -7.32 -2.60
N CYS A 301 -12.59 -6.13 -3.19
CA CYS A 301 -13.38 -5.93 -4.38
C CYS A 301 -12.70 -5.09 -5.45
N ASN A 302 -13.13 -5.31 -6.69
CA ASN A 302 -12.61 -4.63 -7.88
C ASN A 302 -11.09 -4.73 -8.05
N CYS A 303 -10.35 -5.51 -7.25
CA CYS A 303 -8.90 -5.50 -7.31
C CYS A 303 -8.39 -6.27 -8.53
N ILE A 304 -7.26 -5.82 -9.08
CA ILE A 304 -6.54 -6.52 -10.15
C ILE A 304 -5.25 -7.06 -9.54
N ALA A 305 -5.08 -8.38 -9.56
CA ALA A 305 -3.92 -9.06 -8.97
C ALA A 305 -3.24 -9.96 -9.99
N ILE A 306 -1.94 -9.74 -10.23
CA ILE A 306 -1.19 -10.33 -11.34
C ILE A 306 0.08 -11.01 -10.82
N ASN A 307 0.42 -12.18 -11.34
CA ASN A 307 1.72 -12.85 -11.13
C ASN A 307 2.09 -13.15 -9.66
N GLY A 308 1.14 -13.15 -8.72
CA GLY A 308 1.41 -13.62 -7.36
C GLY A 308 1.78 -15.10 -7.37
N GLY A 309 2.56 -15.59 -6.40
CA GLY A 309 2.71 -17.04 -6.24
C GLY A 309 1.34 -17.69 -6.03
N TYR A 310 0.56 -17.06 -5.15
CA TYR A 310 -0.89 -17.17 -5.15
C TYR A 310 -1.48 -15.79 -5.42
N ASN A 311 -2.47 -15.66 -6.29
CA ASN A 311 -3.17 -14.38 -6.37
C ASN A 311 -3.99 -14.13 -5.10
N VAL A 312 -4.60 -15.20 -4.56
CA VAL A 312 -5.29 -15.19 -3.27
C VAL A 312 -4.81 -16.35 -2.42
N ASN A 313 -4.37 -16.07 -1.20
CA ASN A 313 -4.08 -17.07 -0.17
C ASN A 313 -4.96 -16.79 1.05
N ILE A 314 -5.74 -17.77 1.44
CA ILE A 314 -6.58 -17.73 2.64
C ILE A 314 -6.08 -18.84 3.55
N GLY A 315 -5.69 -18.50 4.77
CA GLY A 315 -5.34 -19.54 5.71
C GLY A 315 -5.15 -19.11 7.16
N ASN A 316 -4.70 -20.08 7.92
CA ASN A 316 -4.48 -19.98 9.34
C ASN A 316 -3.03 -20.35 9.64
N GLY A 317 -2.38 -19.59 10.53
CA GLY A 317 -0.96 -19.75 10.80
C GLY A 317 -0.54 -21.10 11.40
N GLN A 318 -1.49 -21.99 11.77
CA GLN A 318 -1.27 -23.40 12.11
C GLN A 318 -2.40 -24.30 11.63
N GLU A 319 -2.03 -25.43 11.03
CA GLU A 319 -2.93 -26.58 10.86
C GLU A 319 -3.47 -27.04 12.23
N GLY A 320 -4.79 -27.18 12.36
CA GLY A 320 -5.45 -27.77 13.54
C GLY A 320 -5.83 -26.80 14.66
N VAL A 321 -5.62 -25.49 14.50
CA VAL A 321 -6.22 -24.45 15.35
C VAL A 321 -7.46 -23.92 14.62
N SER A 322 -8.63 -23.80 15.26
CA SER A 322 -9.79 -23.16 14.58
C SER A 322 -9.49 -21.68 14.34
N GLY A 323 -9.46 -21.28 13.07
CA GLY A 323 -9.28 -19.90 12.59
C GLY A 323 -10.42 -19.47 11.69
N ALA A 324 -11.65 -19.91 12.03
CA ALA A 324 -12.86 -19.58 11.31
C ALA A 324 -12.93 -18.07 11.04
N MET A 325 -13.13 -17.73 9.77
CA MET A 325 -13.34 -16.36 9.31
C MET A 325 -14.82 -16.14 9.05
N THR A 326 -15.32 -14.95 9.36
CA THR A 326 -16.74 -14.60 9.13
C THR A 326 -16.90 -13.34 8.29
N GLY A 327 -17.90 -13.31 7.42
CA GLY A 327 -18.23 -12.11 6.63
C GLY A 327 -17.15 -11.73 5.61
N ILE A 328 -16.47 -12.72 5.02
CA ILE A 328 -15.42 -12.48 4.02
C ILE A 328 -16.04 -12.44 2.62
N LYS A 329 -15.72 -11.41 1.84
CA LYS A 329 -16.26 -11.17 0.51
C LYS A 329 -15.12 -10.87 -0.46
N LEU A 330 -14.89 -11.76 -1.42
CA LEU A 330 -14.02 -11.49 -2.56
C LEU A 330 -14.90 -11.30 -3.79
N TYR A 331 -15.15 -10.06 -4.16
CA TYR A 331 -16.14 -9.69 -5.18
C TYR A 331 -15.53 -8.97 -6.36
N ASN A 332 -15.89 -9.38 -7.58
CA ASN A 332 -15.59 -8.60 -8.77
C ASN A 332 -14.08 -8.32 -8.95
N ASN A 333 -13.20 -9.23 -8.56
CA ASN A 333 -11.75 -9.07 -8.76
C ASN A 333 -11.31 -9.71 -10.08
N THR A 334 -10.16 -9.27 -10.61
CA THR A 334 -9.52 -9.90 -11.78
C THR A 334 -8.15 -10.43 -11.38
N PHE A 335 -8.03 -11.74 -11.27
CA PHE A 335 -6.80 -12.47 -10.92
C PHE A 335 -6.16 -13.07 -12.17
N VAL A 336 -4.89 -12.79 -12.40
CA VAL A 336 -4.19 -13.13 -13.65
C VAL A 336 -2.86 -13.80 -13.38
N ASN A 337 -2.58 -14.91 -14.07
CA ASN A 337 -1.27 -15.54 -14.18
C ASN A 337 -0.55 -15.79 -12.85
N ALA A 338 -1.22 -16.34 -11.84
CA ALA A 338 -0.52 -16.73 -10.61
C ALA A 338 0.50 -17.83 -10.90
N GLU A 339 1.70 -17.72 -10.32
CA GLU A 339 2.84 -18.61 -10.60
C GLU A 339 2.61 -20.05 -10.10
N GLN A 340 1.96 -20.21 -8.94
CA GLN A 340 1.65 -21.52 -8.37
C GLN A 340 0.19 -21.89 -8.60
N VAL A 341 -0.76 -21.15 -8.01
CA VAL A 341 -2.20 -21.30 -8.28
C VAL A 341 -2.95 -19.98 -8.07
N ALA A 342 -4.09 -19.78 -8.73
CA ALA A 342 -4.85 -18.53 -8.58
C ALA A 342 -5.37 -18.32 -7.15
N ILE A 343 -5.91 -19.39 -6.55
CA ILE A 343 -6.44 -19.36 -5.20
C ILE A 343 -6.01 -20.58 -4.38
N ARG A 344 -5.52 -20.31 -3.17
CA ARG A 344 -5.21 -21.31 -2.15
C ARG A 344 -6.05 -21.05 -0.90
N ILE A 345 -6.69 -22.10 -0.41
CA ILE A 345 -7.52 -22.07 0.81
C ILE A 345 -7.01 -23.17 1.74
N ALA A 346 -6.63 -22.80 2.97
CA ALA A 346 -6.21 -23.76 3.98
C ALA A 346 -7.40 -24.64 4.42
N ALA A 347 -7.10 -25.80 5.01
CA ALA A 347 -8.10 -26.72 5.55
C ALA A 347 -8.63 -26.24 6.92
N ASP A 348 -9.30 -25.09 6.94
CA ASP A 348 -10.04 -24.56 8.09
C ASP A 348 -11.54 -24.90 7.98
N GLN A 349 -12.24 -24.99 9.11
CA GLN A 349 -13.67 -25.32 9.18
C GLN A 349 -14.44 -24.19 9.88
N ASP A 350 -15.76 -24.22 9.77
CA ASP A 350 -16.70 -23.33 10.45
C ASP A 350 -16.64 -21.87 9.95
N HIS A 351 -16.22 -21.65 8.69
CA HIS A 351 -16.37 -20.35 8.04
C HIS A 351 -17.86 -19.98 7.95
N THR A 352 -18.19 -18.70 8.09
CA THR A 352 -19.59 -18.24 7.98
C THR A 352 -19.68 -16.98 7.15
N ASN A 353 -20.71 -16.84 6.31
CA ASN A 353 -20.87 -15.67 5.43
C ASN A 353 -19.60 -15.38 4.59
N PHE A 354 -18.96 -16.43 4.09
CA PHE A 354 -17.77 -16.33 3.23
C PHE A 354 -18.21 -16.52 1.77
N TYR A 355 -18.04 -15.48 0.96
CA TYR A 355 -18.46 -15.44 -0.43
C TYR A 355 -17.30 -15.08 -1.36
N ILE A 356 -17.16 -15.83 -2.44
CA ILE A 356 -16.23 -15.56 -3.54
C ILE A 356 -17.09 -15.48 -4.82
N ARG A 357 -17.36 -14.26 -5.27
CA ARG A 357 -18.30 -13.97 -6.36
C ARG A 357 -17.74 -13.10 -7.44
N ASN A 358 -18.24 -13.30 -8.66
CA ASN A 358 -17.98 -12.40 -9.77
C ASN A 358 -16.50 -12.19 -10.08
N ASN A 359 -15.61 -13.10 -9.67
CA ASN A 359 -14.18 -12.92 -9.92
C ASN A 359 -13.81 -13.54 -11.27
N ILE A 360 -12.85 -12.93 -11.97
CA ILE A 360 -12.15 -13.56 -13.09
C ILE A 360 -10.89 -14.21 -12.56
N PHE A 361 -10.72 -15.51 -12.81
CA PHE A 361 -9.50 -16.27 -12.62
C PHE A 361 -8.93 -16.65 -14.00
N TYR A 362 -8.00 -15.85 -14.51
CA TYR A 362 -7.32 -16.05 -15.78
C TYR A 362 -5.99 -16.77 -15.55
N GLN A 363 -5.93 -18.07 -15.85
CA GLN A 363 -4.80 -18.99 -15.65
C GLN A 363 -4.56 -19.90 -16.87
N PRO A 364 -4.09 -19.36 -18.01
CA PRO A 364 -3.93 -20.13 -19.25
C PRO A 364 -2.92 -21.29 -19.16
N ASP A 365 -2.18 -21.41 -18.06
CA ASP A 365 -1.27 -22.51 -17.75
C ASP A 365 -1.94 -23.70 -17.03
N GLY A 366 -3.22 -23.58 -16.68
CA GLY A 366 -3.99 -24.61 -15.99
C GLY A 366 -3.91 -24.55 -14.46
N ASN A 367 -3.16 -23.62 -13.88
CA ASN A 367 -2.91 -23.55 -12.44
C ASN A 367 -4.02 -22.79 -11.69
N THR A 368 -5.25 -23.31 -11.70
CA THR A 368 -6.40 -22.62 -11.10
C THR A 368 -6.35 -22.59 -9.57
N ASP A 369 -6.14 -23.73 -8.92
CA ASP A 369 -6.27 -23.86 -7.46
C ASP A 369 -5.55 -25.11 -6.89
N THR A 370 -5.34 -25.13 -5.57
CA THR A 370 -4.61 -26.24 -4.89
C THR A 370 -5.43 -27.52 -4.63
N GLY A 371 -6.76 -27.53 -4.84
CA GLY A 371 -7.61 -28.70 -4.65
C GLY A 371 -7.76 -29.26 -3.24
N GLY A 372 -7.24 -28.59 -2.21
CA GLY A 372 -6.99 -29.18 -0.88
C GLY A 372 -7.56 -28.45 0.35
N GLY A 373 -8.42 -27.44 0.19
CA GLY A 373 -9.05 -26.72 1.30
C GLY A 373 -10.43 -27.25 1.69
N SER A 374 -10.81 -27.15 2.97
CA SER A 374 -12.20 -27.42 3.42
C SER A 374 -13.11 -26.26 3.03
N ALA A 375 -13.44 -26.19 1.74
CA ALA A 375 -14.24 -25.13 1.15
C ALA A 375 -15.76 -25.30 1.37
N SER A 376 -16.22 -26.31 2.11
CA SER A 376 -17.66 -26.61 2.28
C SER A 376 -18.47 -25.45 2.86
N ASP A 377 -17.80 -24.58 3.61
CA ASP A 377 -18.40 -23.48 4.34
C ASP A 377 -18.18 -22.13 3.64
N ILE A 378 -17.63 -22.16 2.41
CA ILE A 378 -17.41 -21.02 1.53
C ILE A 378 -18.34 -21.15 0.33
N THR A 379 -19.03 -20.06 -0.01
CA THR A 379 -19.87 -20.00 -1.21
C THR A 379 -19.04 -19.46 -2.38
N PHE A 380 -18.95 -20.25 -3.44
CA PHE A 380 -18.49 -19.83 -4.76
C PHE A 380 -19.71 -19.69 -5.64
N ASP A 381 -19.82 -18.61 -6.42
CA ASP A 381 -20.91 -18.39 -7.36
C ASP A 381 -20.58 -17.27 -8.36
N ASN A 382 -21.02 -17.43 -9.60
CA ASN A 382 -20.85 -16.46 -10.70
C ASN A 382 -19.38 -16.04 -10.93
N ASN A 383 -18.41 -16.92 -10.69
CA ASN A 383 -17.02 -16.66 -11.05
C ASN A 383 -16.75 -17.11 -12.48
N LEU A 384 -15.78 -16.47 -13.14
CA LEU A 384 -15.27 -16.89 -14.43
C LEU A 384 -13.89 -17.50 -14.26
N TRP A 385 -13.73 -18.72 -14.78
CA TRP A 385 -12.49 -19.47 -14.76
C TRP A 385 -12.01 -19.69 -16.19
N TRP A 386 -10.76 -19.32 -16.46
CA TRP A 386 -10.12 -19.59 -17.74
C TRP A 386 -8.78 -20.26 -17.53
N ASP A 387 -8.69 -21.53 -17.86
CA ASP A 387 -7.48 -22.34 -17.70
C ASP A 387 -6.64 -22.45 -18.99
N GLY A 388 -7.04 -21.74 -20.06
CA GLY A 388 -6.44 -21.82 -21.40
C GLY A 388 -7.03 -22.91 -22.30
N SER A 389 -7.86 -23.82 -21.75
CA SER A 389 -8.40 -24.99 -22.45
C SER A 389 -9.92 -25.19 -22.30
N GLY A 390 -10.57 -24.37 -21.46
CA GLY A 390 -11.99 -24.53 -21.10
C GLY A 390 -12.23 -25.58 -20.01
N GLY A 391 -11.19 -25.93 -19.25
CA GLY A 391 -11.31 -26.76 -18.06
C GLY A 391 -11.91 -26.01 -16.87
N THR A 392 -12.06 -26.73 -15.77
CA THR A 392 -12.74 -26.25 -14.56
C THR A 392 -11.80 -26.37 -13.35
N PRO A 393 -11.94 -25.52 -12.31
CA PRO A 393 -11.22 -25.70 -11.05
C PRO A 393 -11.67 -26.98 -10.34
N HIS A 394 -11.12 -27.29 -9.16
CA HIS A 394 -11.62 -28.42 -8.36
C HIS A 394 -13.12 -28.29 -8.03
N ALA A 395 -13.82 -29.43 -8.00
CA ALA A 395 -15.29 -29.47 -7.94
C ALA A 395 -15.91 -28.79 -6.71
N ASN A 396 -15.15 -28.63 -5.62
CA ASN A 396 -15.57 -27.93 -4.41
C ASN A 396 -15.47 -26.40 -4.50
N LEU A 397 -14.96 -25.86 -5.60
CA LEU A 397 -14.88 -24.42 -5.89
C LEU A 397 -15.83 -24.00 -7.04
N GLN A 398 -16.63 -24.94 -7.55
CA GLN A 398 -17.51 -24.74 -8.69
C GLN A 398 -18.95 -24.45 -8.24
N ASP A 399 -19.62 -23.60 -9.01
CA ASP A 399 -21.08 -23.42 -8.96
C ASP A 399 -21.72 -23.50 -10.36
N ALA A 400 -23.02 -23.74 -10.40
CA ALA A 400 -23.77 -23.84 -11.65
C ALA A 400 -23.84 -22.51 -12.45
N ALA A 401 -23.65 -21.37 -11.79
CA ALA A 401 -23.62 -20.05 -12.42
C ALA A 401 -22.20 -19.61 -12.84
N ASP A 402 -21.16 -20.40 -12.56
CA ASP A 402 -19.81 -20.09 -13.01
C ASP A 402 -19.68 -20.17 -14.55
N VAL A 403 -18.72 -19.41 -15.07
CA VAL A 403 -18.37 -19.35 -16.49
C VAL A 403 -17.00 -20.01 -16.71
N TYR A 404 -16.90 -20.93 -17.66
CA TYR A 404 -15.65 -21.63 -17.99
C TYR A 404 -15.20 -21.29 -19.42
N ALA A 405 -14.72 -20.05 -19.64
CA ALA A 405 -14.40 -19.53 -20.97
C ALA A 405 -13.43 -18.35 -20.90
N ASP A 406 -12.78 -18.04 -22.03
CA ASP A 406 -11.89 -16.87 -22.14
C ASP A 406 -12.67 -15.56 -21.90
N PRO A 407 -12.29 -14.73 -20.92
CA PRO A 407 -12.95 -13.45 -20.65
C PRO A 407 -12.68 -12.36 -21.70
N PHE A 408 -11.76 -12.59 -22.64
CA PHE A 408 -11.30 -11.58 -23.62
C PHE A 408 -10.74 -10.31 -22.96
N LEU A 409 -9.83 -10.49 -22.00
CA LEU A 409 -9.06 -9.38 -21.43
C LEU A 409 -8.17 -8.72 -22.51
N LYS A 410 -7.98 -7.40 -22.44
CA LYS A 410 -7.29 -6.62 -23.48
C LYS A 410 -5.82 -7.03 -23.70
N ARG A 411 -5.03 -7.14 -22.63
CA ARG A 411 -3.60 -7.50 -22.65
C ARG A 411 -3.18 -8.28 -21.39
N PRO A 412 -3.82 -9.41 -21.06
CA PRO A 412 -3.57 -10.13 -19.80
C PRO A 412 -2.14 -10.68 -19.66
N ASN A 413 -1.44 -10.85 -20.78
CA ASN A 413 -0.07 -11.37 -20.85
C ASN A 413 0.95 -10.29 -21.27
N ALA A 414 0.65 -9.00 -21.06
CA ALA A 414 1.62 -7.94 -21.32
C ALA A 414 2.87 -8.12 -20.43
N PRO A 415 4.08 -7.83 -20.94
CA PRO A 415 5.28 -7.80 -20.11
C PRO A 415 5.09 -6.81 -18.95
N LEU A 416 5.40 -7.26 -17.74
CA LEU A 416 5.27 -6.44 -16.53
C LEU A 416 6.62 -5.82 -16.19
N ALA A 417 6.62 -4.52 -15.92
CA ALA A 417 7.77 -3.80 -15.43
C ALA A 417 7.35 -2.91 -14.25
N ALA A 418 8.28 -2.69 -13.33
CA ALA A 418 8.05 -1.96 -12.09
C ALA A 418 7.50 -0.56 -12.41
N GLY A 419 6.32 -0.26 -11.86
CA GLY A 419 5.64 1.03 -12.06
C GLY A 419 5.04 1.25 -13.46
N GLN A 420 5.03 0.24 -14.34
CA GLN A 420 4.56 0.37 -15.73
C GLN A 420 3.33 -0.49 -16.05
N VAL A 421 2.74 -1.13 -15.04
CA VAL A 421 1.52 -1.93 -15.21
C VAL A 421 0.31 -1.00 -15.20
N ASP A 422 -0.50 -1.09 -16.25
CA ASP A 422 -1.71 -0.30 -16.42
C ASP A 422 -2.96 -1.17 -16.24
N PRO A 423 -3.87 -0.82 -15.32
CA PRO A 423 -5.08 -1.60 -15.06
C PRO A 423 -5.99 -1.73 -16.29
N LEU A 424 -5.91 -0.82 -17.27
CA LEU A 424 -6.69 -0.91 -18.52
C LEU A 424 -6.35 -2.17 -19.34
N TRP A 425 -5.21 -2.80 -19.11
CA TRP A 425 -4.83 -4.04 -19.76
C TRP A 425 -5.72 -5.22 -19.37
N TYR A 426 -6.39 -5.11 -18.23
CA TYR A 426 -7.23 -6.15 -17.63
C TYR A 426 -8.72 -5.82 -17.74
N THR A 427 -9.08 -4.96 -18.70
CA THR A 427 -10.47 -4.67 -19.08
C THR A 427 -10.98 -5.68 -20.10
N LEU A 428 -12.31 -5.87 -20.12
CA LEU A 428 -13.01 -6.67 -21.12
C LEU A 428 -12.93 -5.97 -22.49
N ASN A 429 -12.39 -6.66 -23.50
CA ASN A 429 -12.08 -6.07 -24.81
C ASN A 429 -13.09 -6.43 -25.93
N SER A 430 -14.14 -7.19 -25.60
CA SER A 430 -15.14 -7.60 -26.59
C SER A 430 -16.54 -7.61 -26.00
N ALA A 431 -17.50 -7.08 -26.75
CA ALA A 431 -18.93 -7.22 -26.43
C ALA A 431 -19.43 -8.68 -26.47
N SER A 432 -18.60 -9.61 -26.94
CA SER A 432 -18.86 -11.06 -26.88
C SER A 432 -18.24 -11.72 -25.65
N SER A 433 -17.66 -10.96 -24.72
CA SER A 433 -17.08 -11.54 -23.52
C SER A 433 -18.15 -12.27 -22.72
N PRO A 434 -17.88 -13.51 -22.28
CA PRO A 434 -18.82 -14.27 -21.46
C PRO A 434 -18.91 -13.74 -20.01
N ALA A 435 -18.07 -12.76 -19.65
CA ALA A 435 -18.14 -12.07 -18.37
C ALA A 435 -19.25 -11.01 -18.31
N ILE A 436 -19.70 -10.52 -19.47
CA ILE A 436 -20.69 -9.43 -19.57
C ILE A 436 -22.07 -9.92 -19.14
N ASP A 437 -22.72 -9.16 -18.27
CA ASP A 437 -24.06 -9.42 -17.70
C ASP A 437 -24.19 -10.79 -17.00
N ALA A 438 -23.06 -11.42 -16.65
CA ALA A 438 -23.01 -12.76 -16.08
C ALA A 438 -22.82 -12.77 -14.55
N GLY A 439 -22.59 -11.60 -13.95
CA GLY A 439 -22.34 -11.46 -12.51
C GLY A 439 -23.62 -11.47 -11.67
N TYR A 440 -23.43 -11.81 -10.41
CA TYR A 440 -24.42 -11.70 -9.34
C TYR A 440 -24.50 -10.27 -8.81
N ASN A 441 -25.71 -9.76 -8.55
CA ASN A 441 -25.87 -8.46 -7.89
C ASN A 441 -25.54 -8.57 -6.39
N VAL A 442 -24.33 -8.13 -6.02
CA VAL A 442 -23.83 -8.10 -4.63
C VAL A 442 -24.36 -6.92 -3.81
N GLY A 443 -25.29 -6.12 -4.36
CA GLY A 443 -25.95 -5.03 -3.66
C GLY A 443 -25.01 -3.87 -3.33
N SER A 444 -25.16 -3.29 -2.15
CA SER A 444 -24.36 -2.14 -1.72
C SER A 444 -22.91 -2.48 -1.36
N ASP A 445 -22.51 -3.75 -1.43
CA ASP A 445 -21.11 -4.14 -1.17
C ASP A 445 -20.18 -3.64 -2.29
N VAL A 446 -20.68 -3.54 -3.54
CA VAL A 446 -19.91 -3.04 -4.69
C VAL A 446 -20.86 -2.29 -5.63
N THR A 447 -20.75 -0.96 -5.68
CA THR A 447 -21.61 -0.10 -6.52
C THR A 447 -20.99 0.28 -7.84
N ASP A 448 -19.66 0.34 -7.88
CA ASP A 448 -18.87 0.83 -9.00
C ASP A 448 -17.73 -0.16 -9.32
N ASP A 449 -17.20 -0.09 -10.53
CA ASP A 449 -16.07 -0.90 -10.98
C ASP A 449 -14.71 -0.27 -10.60
N TYR A 450 -13.60 -0.89 -10.99
CA TYR A 450 -12.24 -0.40 -10.72
C TYR A 450 -12.02 1.06 -11.16
N PHE A 451 -12.68 1.47 -12.25
CA PHE A 451 -12.56 2.80 -12.84
C PHE A 451 -13.67 3.73 -12.34
N GLY A 452 -14.46 3.33 -11.34
CA GLY A 452 -15.59 4.08 -10.79
C GLY A 452 -16.86 4.02 -11.64
N GLY A 453 -16.90 3.26 -12.74
CA GLY A 453 -18.10 3.11 -13.55
C GLY A 453 -19.18 2.31 -12.81
N ALA A 454 -20.42 2.82 -12.80
CA ALA A 454 -21.51 2.17 -12.08
C ALA A 454 -21.82 0.75 -12.61
N ARG A 455 -21.98 -0.20 -11.69
CA ARG A 455 -22.31 -1.61 -12.00
C ARG A 455 -23.80 -1.82 -12.27
N SER A 456 -24.25 -1.37 -13.43
CA SER A 456 -25.67 -1.43 -13.79
C SER A 456 -26.12 -2.79 -14.33
N THR A 457 -25.22 -3.52 -15.00
CA THR A 457 -25.51 -4.84 -15.58
C THR A 457 -24.83 -5.97 -14.82
N HIS A 458 -23.80 -5.64 -14.03
CA HIS A 458 -23.05 -6.50 -13.12
C HIS A 458 -22.21 -7.52 -13.88
N ASP A 459 -21.13 -7.05 -14.49
CA ASP A 459 -20.16 -7.90 -15.17
C ASP A 459 -19.26 -8.64 -14.16
N ILE A 460 -18.82 -9.85 -14.54
CA ILE A 460 -17.79 -10.58 -13.80
C ILE A 460 -16.44 -9.87 -14.00
N GLY A 461 -15.68 -9.69 -12.92
CA GLY A 461 -14.36 -9.07 -12.89
C GLY A 461 -14.37 -7.60 -12.48
N ALA A 462 -13.17 -7.02 -12.47
CA ALA A 462 -12.90 -5.67 -11.96
C ALA A 462 -13.47 -4.52 -12.82
N HIS A 463 -13.89 -4.80 -14.05
CA HIS A 463 -14.31 -3.78 -15.03
C HIS A 463 -15.73 -4.06 -15.51
N GLU A 464 -16.57 -3.02 -15.52
CA GLU A 464 -17.92 -3.06 -16.09
C GLU A 464 -17.86 -2.57 -17.55
N TYR A 465 -18.14 -3.46 -18.50
CA TYR A 465 -18.05 -3.19 -19.92
C TYR A 465 -19.03 -2.09 -20.36
N GLY A 466 -18.48 -1.03 -20.94
CA GLY A 466 -19.27 0.07 -21.46
C GLY A 466 -19.79 1.04 -20.40
N ALA A 467 -19.42 0.86 -19.12
CA ALA A 467 -19.71 1.84 -18.08
C ALA A 467 -18.94 3.15 -18.32
N SER A 468 -19.60 4.28 -18.07
CA SER A 468 -18.95 5.58 -18.07
C SER A 468 -18.23 5.78 -16.73
N SER A 469 -16.92 6.01 -16.75
CA SER A 469 -16.16 6.38 -15.56
C SER A 469 -16.53 7.81 -15.09
N PRO A 470 -16.84 8.03 -13.79
CA PRO A 470 -17.24 9.32 -13.24
C PRO A 470 -16.06 10.27 -13.00
N ALA A 471 -14.85 9.74 -12.81
CA ALA A 471 -13.62 10.49 -12.97
C ALA A 471 -13.24 10.35 -14.45
N GLY A 472 -13.00 11.43 -15.18
CA GLY A 472 -12.62 11.28 -16.57
C GLY A 472 -11.40 10.34 -16.68
N THR A 473 -11.44 9.40 -17.61
CA THR A 473 -10.29 8.55 -17.90
C THR A 473 -9.10 9.42 -18.26
N ILE A 474 -8.02 9.29 -17.49
CA ILE A 474 -6.70 9.83 -17.82
C ILE A 474 -5.94 8.69 -18.51
N ASP A 475 -5.63 8.87 -19.79
CA ASP A 475 -4.69 8.03 -20.53
C ASP A 475 -3.32 8.71 -20.44
N ALA A 476 -2.45 8.21 -19.58
CA ALA A 476 -1.12 8.76 -19.39
C ALA A 476 -0.20 8.31 -20.52
N ASP A 477 0.24 9.23 -21.37
CA ASP A 477 1.11 8.95 -22.52
C ASP A 477 2.35 9.85 -22.47
N PHE A 478 3.32 9.43 -21.68
CA PHE A 478 4.60 10.13 -21.57
C PHE A 478 5.68 9.39 -22.34
N THR A 479 6.41 10.11 -23.19
CA THR A 479 7.60 9.59 -23.84
C THR A 479 8.81 10.44 -23.47
N ALA A 480 9.96 9.80 -23.30
CA ALA A 480 11.25 10.45 -23.10
C ALA A 480 12.16 10.15 -24.30
N ASP A 481 12.88 11.15 -24.78
CA ASP A 481 13.85 10.99 -25.87
C ASP A 481 15.09 10.18 -25.43
N VAL A 482 15.41 10.19 -24.13
CA VAL A 482 16.54 9.49 -23.52
C VAL A 482 16.05 8.74 -22.27
N THR A 483 16.16 7.40 -22.29
CA THR A 483 15.70 6.53 -21.20
C THR A 483 16.81 5.81 -20.44
N SER A 484 18.06 5.87 -20.93
CA SER A 484 19.25 5.35 -20.22
C SER A 484 20.54 5.95 -20.78
N GLY A 485 21.62 5.94 -19.99
CA GLY A 485 22.93 6.40 -20.42
C GLY A 485 23.90 6.66 -19.26
N SER A 486 25.16 6.95 -19.58
CA SER A 486 26.19 7.31 -18.60
C SER A 486 26.60 8.78 -18.75
N GLY A 487 26.43 9.57 -17.68
CA GLY A 487 26.81 10.99 -17.63
C GLY A 487 25.63 11.95 -17.44
N SER A 488 25.88 13.25 -17.64
CA SER A 488 24.82 14.26 -17.58
C SER A 488 23.93 14.11 -18.82
N LEU A 489 22.78 13.48 -18.66
CA LEU A 489 21.78 13.33 -19.72
C LEU A 489 20.86 14.55 -19.69
N THR A 490 20.65 15.17 -20.84
CA THR A 490 19.50 16.08 -21.02
C THR A 490 18.38 15.22 -21.55
N VAL A 491 17.27 15.16 -20.82
CA VAL A 491 16.07 14.41 -21.19
C VAL A 491 14.98 15.41 -21.57
N GLN A 492 14.35 15.20 -22.72
CA GLN A 492 13.13 15.87 -23.14
C GLN A 492 11.97 14.89 -22.98
N PHE A 493 10.91 15.36 -22.32
CA PHE A 493 9.67 14.63 -22.20
C PHE A 493 8.64 15.20 -23.19
N ALA A 494 7.92 14.33 -23.85
CA ALA A 494 6.70 14.66 -24.56
C ALA A 494 5.52 14.04 -23.83
N ASP A 495 4.52 14.86 -23.58
CA ASP A 495 3.26 14.47 -22.96
C ASP A 495 2.16 14.43 -24.03
N GLY A 496 1.71 13.22 -24.35
CA GLY A 496 0.53 12.92 -25.16
C GLY A 496 -0.70 12.59 -24.33
N SER A 497 -0.63 12.73 -23.00
CA SER A 497 -1.68 12.26 -22.10
C SER A 497 -3.02 12.92 -22.43
N THR A 498 -4.06 12.10 -22.44
CA THR A 498 -5.43 12.59 -22.66
C THR A 498 -6.24 12.44 -21.39
N SER A 499 -7.17 13.36 -21.15
CA SER A 499 -8.12 13.26 -20.05
C SER A 499 -9.48 13.74 -20.50
N THR A 500 -10.52 13.00 -20.10
CA THR A 500 -11.91 13.41 -20.31
C THR A 500 -12.42 14.38 -19.24
N SER A 501 -11.69 14.58 -18.14
CA SER A 501 -12.03 15.53 -17.05
C SER A 501 -10.99 16.62 -16.80
N GLY A 502 -9.89 16.65 -17.56
CA GLY A 502 -8.73 17.52 -17.31
C GLY A 502 -7.62 16.82 -16.52
N ILE A 503 -6.40 17.34 -16.64
CA ILE A 503 -5.23 16.90 -15.87
C ILE A 503 -4.86 18.05 -14.93
N ASP A 504 -5.00 17.83 -13.62
CA ASP A 504 -4.83 18.89 -12.62
C ASP A 504 -3.40 18.98 -12.06
N ALA A 505 -2.61 17.92 -12.22
CA ALA A 505 -1.21 17.87 -11.81
C ALA A 505 -0.43 16.85 -12.65
N TRP A 506 0.86 17.14 -12.84
CA TRP A 506 1.85 16.20 -13.36
C TRP A 506 2.87 15.92 -12.26
N THR A 507 3.03 14.65 -11.92
CA THR A 507 4.04 14.21 -10.97
C THR A 507 5.13 13.46 -11.72
N TRP A 508 6.31 14.06 -11.80
CA TRP A 508 7.48 13.45 -12.44
C TRP A 508 8.32 12.75 -11.37
N ARG A 509 8.81 11.55 -11.69
CA ARG A 509 9.76 10.82 -10.84
C ARG A 509 11.01 10.50 -11.65
N ALA A 510 12.15 11.04 -11.25
CA ALA A 510 13.45 10.70 -11.81
C ALA A 510 14.18 9.70 -10.89
N SER A 511 13.80 8.41 -10.91
CA SER A 511 14.50 7.40 -10.11
C SER A 511 15.84 7.02 -10.74
N ARG A 512 16.87 6.86 -9.90
CA ARG A 512 18.15 6.25 -10.29
C ARG A 512 18.34 4.95 -9.53
N ASP A 513 18.67 3.88 -10.24
CA ASP A 513 19.27 2.69 -9.64
C ASP A 513 20.57 3.08 -8.90
N GLY A 514 20.56 3.04 -7.57
CA GLY A 514 21.78 3.15 -6.76
C GLY A 514 22.22 4.53 -6.26
N GLY A 515 21.32 5.52 -6.17
CA GLY A 515 21.47 6.63 -5.22
C GLY A 515 21.76 8.03 -5.77
N ALA A 516 21.21 8.99 -5.01
CA ALA A 516 21.12 10.45 -5.16
C ALA A 516 20.24 10.98 -6.31
N TRP A 517 19.17 11.67 -5.91
CA TRP A 517 18.24 12.43 -6.74
C TRP A 517 18.88 13.73 -7.23
N PHE A 518 18.66 14.07 -8.50
CA PHE A 518 18.68 15.46 -8.97
C PHE A 518 17.42 15.68 -9.81
N VAL A 519 16.83 16.86 -9.61
CA VAL A 519 15.50 17.34 -10.04
C VAL A 519 15.19 17.05 -11.49
#